data_AF-A0A2G2KQA5-F1
#
_entry.id   AF-A0A2G2KQA5-F1
#
_cell.length_a   1.000
_cell.length_b   1.000
_cell.length_c   1.000
_cell.angle_alpha   90.00
_cell.angle_beta   90.00
_cell.angle_gamma   90.00
#
_symmetry.space_group_name_H-M   'P 1'
#
loop_
_entity.id
_entity.type
_entity.pdbx_description
1 polymer ?
#
loop_
_entity_poly.entity_id
_entity_poly.type
_entity_poly.pdbx_seq_one_letter_code
_entity_poly.pdbx_strand_id
1 'polypeptide(L)'
;MFHASCYINKKYDRTGTLWEGRYKSTIIDSERHLLTVSRYIELNPVRAGMVEQPAEYPWSSFKRNALGTPITLVTPHEVYERLAKTDKTRQKRYLALFEKELTEYTLEEIRSSVNRAWVLGSKIFKKQVAKETGRRVEPTQRGGDRKSESFKNHNQLH
;
A
#
# COMPACT_ATOMS: atom_id res chain seq x y z
N MET A 1 1.44 -22.12 10.28
CA MET A 1 0.51 -21.44 9.35
C MET A 1 -0.40 -22.41 8.56
N PHE A 2 -0.48 -23.71 8.90
CA PHE A 2 -1.35 -24.69 8.22
C PHE A 2 -2.70 -24.92 8.88
N HIS A 3 -2.82 -24.68 10.19
CA HIS A 3 -4.00 -25.09 10.97
C HIS A 3 -5.25 -24.26 10.65
N ALA A 4 -5.10 -22.94 10.43
CA ALA A 4 -6.22 -22.08 10.05
C ALA A 4 -6.78 -22.44 8.66
N SER A 5 -5.89 -22.68 7.68
CA SER A 5 -6.29 -23.07 6.32
C SER A 5 -7.02 -24.42 6.32
N CYS A 6 -6.49 -25.43 7.03
CA CYS A 6 -7.16 -26.73 7.14
C CYS A 6 -8.53 -26.63 7.85
N TYR A 7 -8.63 -25.81 8.90
CA TYR A 7 -9.88 -25.60 9.62
C TYR A 7 -10.95 -24.96 8.71
N ILE A 8 -10.62 -23.90 7.98
CA ILE A 8 -11.56 -23.23 7.07
C ILE A 8 -11.94 -24.14 5.90
N ASN A 9 -10.96 -24.82 5.30
CA ASN A 9 -11.22 -25.78 4.24
C ASN A 9 -12.18 -26.89 4.67
N LYS A 10 -11.96 -27.47 5.87
CA LYS A 10 -12.85 -28.47 6.45
C LYS A 10 -14.23 -27.92 6.81
N LYS A 11 -14.31 -26.67 7.26
CA LYS A 11 -15.57 -26.03 7.68
C LYS A 11 -16.47 -25.63 6.50
N TYR A 12 -15.88 -25.26 5.37
CA TYR A 12 -16.60 -24.74 4.20
C TYR A 12 -16.50 -25.64 2.96
N ASP A 13 -16.07 -26.89 3.13
CA ASP A 13 -15.89 -27.89 2.07
C ASP A 13 -15.08 -27.36 0.86
N ARG A 14 -13.96 -26.69 1.17
CA ARG A 14 -13.03 -26.13 0.17
C ARG A 14 -11.72 -26.90 0.17
N THR A 15 -11.05 -26.91 -0.98
CA THR A 15 -9.70 -27.46 -1.14
C THR A 15 -8.72 -26.38 -1.61
N GLY A 16 -7.44 -26.54 -1.31
CA GLY A 16 -6.37 -25.62 -1.75
C GLY A 16 -5.91 -24.62 -0.68
N THR A 17 -5.06 -23.67 -1.07
CA THR A 17 -4.53 -22.66 -0.16
C THR A 17 -5.56 -21.56 0.11
N LEU A 18 -5.83 -21.29 1.38
CA LEU A 18 -6.69 -20.16 1.79
C LEU A 18 -6.13 -18.79 1.35
N TRP A 19 -4.81 -18.70 1.24
CA TRP A 19 -4.09 -17.45 0.95
C TRP A 19 -3.43 -17.53 -0.43
N GLU A 20 -3.58 -16.46 -1.20
CA GLU A 20 -3.08 -16.36 -2.59
C GLU A 20 -1.60 -15.89 -2.65
N GLY A 21 -0.75 -16.48 -1.79
CA GLY A 21 0.69 -16.23 -1.76
C GLY A 21 1.20 -15.66 -0.43
N ARG A 22 2.42 -15.13 -0.45
CA ARG A 22 3.11 -14.60 0.74
C ARG A 22 2.58 -13.21 1.11
N TYR A 23 2.41 -12.99 2.42
CA TYR A 23 2.13 -11.66 2.97
C TYR A 23 3.22 -10.67 2.55
N LYS A 24 2.80 -9.45 2.17
CA LYS A 24 3.68 -8.36 1.77
C LYS A 24 3.56 -7.21 2.77
N SER A 25 4.70 -6.68 3.21
CA SER A 25 4.79 -5.52 4.10
C SER A 25 5.77 -4.50 3.52
N THR A 26 5.36 -3.24 3.49
CA THR A 26 6.14 -2.13 2.95
C THR A 26 6.19 -1.01 3.98
N ILE A 27 7.38 -0.45 4.21
CA ILE A 27 7.55 0.75 5.02
C ILE A 27 7.08 1.95 4.20
N ILE A 28 6.25 2.80 4.81
CA ILE A 28 5.76 4.03 4.20
C ILE A 28 6.25 5.24 4.99
N ASP A 29 6.58 6.31 4.28
CA ASP A 29 6.75 7.65 4.88
C ASP A 29 5.35 8.16 5.27
N SER A 30 5.04 8.10 6.56
CA SER A 30 3.70 8.37 7.11
C SER A 30 3.26 9.81 6.87
N GLU A 31 4.16 10.79 7.02
CA GLU A 31 3.86 12.21 6.79
C GLU A 31 3.36 12.47 5.36
N ARG A 32 3.97 11.81 4.38
CA ARG A 32 3.71 12.10 2.95
C ARG A 32 2.71 11.15 2.31
N HIS A 33 2.76 9.87 2.65
CA HIS A 33 2.07 8.82 1.91
C HIS A 33 0.95 8.15 2.68
N LEU A 34 0.82 8.33 4.01
CA LEU A 34 -0.22 7.64 4.78
C LEU A 34 -1.62 7.90 4.22
N LEU A 35 -2.02 9.16 4.07
CA LEU A 35 -3.36 9.51 3.61
C LEU A 35 -3.59 9.03 2.17
N THR A 36 -2.58 9.10 1.31
CA THR A 36 -2.64 8.58 -0.06
C THR A 36 -2.85 7.06 -0.08
N VAL A 37 -2.15 6.33 0.79
CA VAL A 37 -2.30 4.88 0.95
C VAL A 37 -3.65 4.52 1.56
N SER A 38 -4.13 5.29 2.54
CA SER A 38 -5.48 5.09 3.10
C SER A 38 -6.56 5.23 2.03
N ARG A 39 -6.47 6.27 1.18
CA ARG A 39 -7.37 6.43 0.02
C ARG A 39 -7.27 5.28 -0.95
N TYR A 40 -6.05 4.80 -1.22
CA TYR A 40 -5.86 3.62 -2.05
C TYR A 40 -6.61 2.43 -1.43
N ILE A 41 -6.41 2.12 -0.16
CA ILE A 41 -7.09 0.99 0.50
C ILE A 41 -8.61 1.14 0.45
N GLU A 42 -9.13 2.33 0.77
CA GLU A 42 -10.56 2.58 0.84
C GLU A 42 -11.24 2.58 -0.54
N LEU A 43 -10.50 2.88 -1.61
CA LEU A 43 -10.98 2.77 -3.00
C LEU A 43 -10.75 1.39 -3.63
N ASN A 44 -10.11 0.44 -2.95
CA ASN A 44 -9.92 -0.92 -3.48
C ASN A 44 -11.24 -1.63 -3.80
N PRO A 45 -12.28 -1.60 -2.93
CA PRO A 45 -13.57 -2.24 -3.22
C PRO A 45 -14.25 -1.67 -4.47
N VAL A 46 -14.16 -0.35 -4.66
CA VAL A 46 -14.67 0.33 -5.86
C VAL A 46 -13.91 -0.11 -7.10
N ARG A 47 -12.56 -0.10 -7.05
CA ARG A 47 -11.73 -0.57 -8.17
C ARG A 47 -11.90 -2.05 -8.50
N ALA A 48 -12.27 -2.86 -7.51
CA ALA A 48 -12.57 -4.28 -7.69
C ALA A 48 -14.01 -4.53 -8.20
N GLY A 49 -14.81 -3.47 -8.41
CA GLY A 49 -16.19 -3.57 -8.87
C GLY A 49 -17.14 -4.18 -7.83
N MET A 50 -16.78 -4.16 -6.55
CA MET A 50 -17.61 -4.73 -5.47
C MET A 50 -18.71 -3.78 -5.00
N VAL A 51 -18.46 -2.46 -5.10
CA VAL A 51 -19.34 -1.37 -4.67
C VAL A 51 -19.13 -0.17 -5.59
N GLU A 52 -20.10 0.74 -5.67
CA GLU A 52 -19.96 1.97 -6.45
C GLU A 52 -19.23 3.05 -5.66
N GLN A 53 -19.41 3.07 -4.34
CA GLN A 53 -18.82 4.08 -3.45
C GLN A 53 -18.06 3.44 -2.29
N PRO A 54 -16.96 4.06 -1.81
CA PRO A 54 -16.20 3.54 -0.67
C PRO A 54 -17.04 3.47 0.62
N ALA A 55 -18.07 4.32 0.73
CA ALA A 55 -19.02 4.32 1.84
C ALA A 55 -19.87 3.05 1.95
N GLU A 56 -20.07 2.33 0.84
CA GLU A 56 -20.92 1.14 0.80
C GLU A 56 -20.19 -0.09 1.35
N TYR A 57 -18.86 -0.11 1.30
CA TYR A 57 -18.07 -1.24 1.75
C TYR A 57 -17.95 -1.28 3.29
N PRO A 58 -18.54 -2.28 3.97
CA PRO A 58 -18.61 -2.29 5.43
C PRO A 58 -17.28 -2.61 6.12
N TRP A 59 -16.37 -3.30 5.42
CA TRP A 59 -15.10 -3.78 5.98
C TRP A 59 -13.95 -2.83 5.69
N SER A 60 -14.15 -1.53 5.92
CA SER A 60 -13.13 -0.49 5.81
C SER A 60 -13.23 0.54 6.93
N SER A 61 -12.15 1.29 7.15
CA SER A 61 -12.15 2.44 8.06
C SER A 61 -12.86 3.68 7.48
N PHE A 62 -13.30 3.64 6.21
CA PHE A 62 -13.86 4.80 5.52
C PHE A 62 -15.03 5.40 6.29
N LYS A 63 -15.99 4.57 6.73
CA LYS A 63 -17.17 5.05 7.48
C LYS A 63 -16.79 5.79 8.76
N ARG A 64 -15.73 5.38 9.45
CA ARG A 64 -15.23 6.10 10.62
C ARG A 64 -14.54 7.40 10.24
N ASN A 65 -13.57 7.32 9.32
CA ASN A 65 -12.68 8.43 9.01
C ASN A 65 -13.38 9.53 8.20
N ALA A 66 -14.40 9.16 7.41
CA ALA A 66 -15.11 10.05 6.52
C ALA A 66 -16.51 10.41 7.02
N LEU A 67 -17.25 9.44 7.58
CA LEU A 67 -18.66 9.61 7.96
C LEU A 67 -18.89 9.67 9.48
N GLY A 68 -17.84 9.51 10.29
CA GLY A 68 -17.92 9.58 11.74
C GLY A 68 -18.61 8.38 12.41
N THR A 69 -18.78 7.27 11.71
CA THR A 69 -19.33 6.05 12.32
C THR A 69 -18.37 5.52 13.39
N PRO A 70 -18.83 5.27 14.63
CA PRO A 70 -17.98 4.73 15.67
C PRO A 70 -17.58 3.29 15.33
N ILE A 71 -16.27 3.05 15.23
CA ILE A 71 -15.69 1.71 15.05
C ILE A 71 -14.59 1.55 16.09
N THR A 72 -14.80 0.67 17.05
CA THR A 72 -13.89 0.44 18.20
C THR A 72 -12.55 -0.15 17.81
N LEU A 73 -12.50 -0.87 16.67
CA LEU A 73 -11.30 -1.55 16.18
C LEU A 73 -10.30 -0.63 15.47
N VAL A 74 -10.63 0.65 15.29
CA VAL A 74 -9.75 1.57 14.57
C VAL A 74 -9.12 2.55 15.55
N THR A 75 -7.81 2.64 15.56
CA THR A 75 -7.05 3.68 16.27
C THR A 75 -6.65 4.75 15.26
N PRO A 76 -7.00 6.04 15.43
CA PRO A 76 -6.57 7.08 14.51
C PRO A 76 -5.05 7.21 14.54
N HIS A 77 -4.44 7.41 13.38
CA HIS A 77 -3.03 7.75 13.28
C HIS A 77 -2.84 9.27 13.43
N GLU A 78 -1.73 9.70 14.02
CA GLU A 78 -1.42 11.13 14.26
C GLU A 78 -1.57 12.02 13.02
N VAL A 79 -1.14 11.58 11.84
CA VAL A 79 -1.33 12.28 10.54
C VAL A 79 -2.81 12.56 10.24
N TYR A 80 -3.71 11.61 10.53
CA TYR A 80 -5.15 11.84 10.40
C TYR A 80 -5.64 12.82 11.46
N GLU A 81 -5.14 12.72 12.69
CA GLU A 81 -5.50 13.63 13.77
C GLU A 81 -5.05 15.07 13.48
N ARG A 82 -3.89 15.25 12.83
CA ARG A 82 -3.37 16.54 12.37
C ARG A 82 -4.22 17.17 11.26
N LEU A 83 -5.12 16.42 10.61
CA LEU A 83 -6.02 17.01 9.60
C LEU A 83 -6.83 18.15 10.20
N ALA A 84 -7.30 18.06 11.43
CA ALA A 84 -7.98 19.16 12.13
C ALA A 84 -8.14 18.88 13.62
N LYS A 85 -8.40 19.94 14.40
CA LYS A 85 -8.63 19.84 15.85
C LYS A 85 -9.94 19.13 16.23
N THR A 86 -10.97 19.20 15.38
CA THR A 86 -12.29 18.64 15.67
C THR A 86 -12.63 17.49 14.73
N ASP A 87 -13.33 16.47 15.23
CA ASP A 87 -13.71 15.29 14.44
C ASP A 87 -14.50 15.64 13.18
N LYS A 88 -15.48 16.53 13.30
CA LYS A 88 -16.29 16.96 12.15
C LYS A 88 -15.44 17.60 11.05
N THR A 89 -14.42 18.39 11.41
CA THR A 89 -13.52 19.01 10.44
C THR A 89 -12.52 18.00 9.88
N ARG A 90 -12.06 17.04 10.69
CA ARG A 90 -11.21 15.93 10.23
C ARG A 90 -11.92 15.11 9.16
N GLN A 91 -13.16 14.70 9.44
CA GLN A 91 -14.01 13.95 8.52
C GLN A 91 -14.21 14.68 7.20
N LYS A 92 -14.55 15.99 7.25
CA LYS A 92 -14.67 16.83 6.05
C LYS A 92 -13.37 16.91 5.25
N ARG A 93 -12.24 17.16 5.91
CA ARG A 93 -10.93 17.24 5.23
C ARG A 93 -10.52 15.89 4.65
N TYR A 94 -10.85 14.80 5.34
CA TYR A 94 -10.59 13.45 4.87
C TYR A 94 -11.43 13.12 3.63
N LEU A 95 -12.73 13.41 3.66
CA LEU A 95 -13.63 13.30 2.51
C LEU A 95 -13.14 14.11 1.31
N ALA A 96 -12.69 15.35 1.52
CA ALA A 96 -12.18 16.22 0.46
C ALA A 96 -10.97 15.63 -0.27
N LEU A 97 -10.23 14.69 0.35
CA LEU A 97 -9.15 13.99 -0.34
C LEU A 97 -9.66 13.12 -1.50
N PHE A 98 -10.91 12.65 -1.45
CA PHE A 98 -11.51 11.79 -2.47
C PHE A 98 -12.09 12.57 -3.66
N GLU A 99 -12.21 13.90 -3.56
CA GLU A 99 -12.69 14.75 -4.66
C GLU A 99 -11.74 14.74 -5.86
N LYS A 100 -10.43 14.57 -5.61
CA LYS A 100 -9.43 14.45 -6.67
C LYS A 100 -9.13 12.97 -6.90
N GLU A 101 -9.10 12.52 -8.15
CA GLU A 101 -8.68 11.16 -8.46
C GLU A 101 -7.21 10.93 -8.09
N LEU A 102 -6.88 9.69 -7.72
CA LEU A 102 -5.48 9.27 -7.63
C LEU A 102 -4.95 9.10 -9.05
N THR A 103 -3.84 9.75 -9.38
CA THR A 103 -3.22 9.61 -10.70
C THR A 103 -2.72 8.19 -10.91
N GLU A 104 -2.69 7.73 -12.16
CA GLU A 104 -2.18 6.39 -12.48
C GLU A 104 -0.74 6.21 -11.98
N TYR A 105 0.10 7.24 -12.12
CA TYR A 105 1.46 7.25 -11.57
C TYR A 105 1.48 6.93 -10.07
N THR A 106 0.62 7.55 -9.26
CA THR A 106 0.55 7.29 -7.81
C THR A 106 0.05 5.87 -7.52
N LEU A 107 -0.91 5.36 -8.30
CA LEU A 107 -1.41 3.99 -8.16
C LEU A 107 -0.30 2.97 -8.47
N GLU A 108 0.45 3.18 -9.55
CA GLU A 108 1.60 2.36 -9.92
C GLU A 108 2.72 2.42 -8.87
N GLU A 109 3.00 3.59 -8.32
CA GLU A 109 3.99 3.77 -7.26
C GLU A 109 3.64 2.94 -6.01
N ILE A 110 2.38 2.98 -5.58
CA ILE A 110 1.89 2.19 -4.44
C ILE A 110 1.95 0.69 -4.77
N ARG A 111 1.40 0.28 -5.92
CA ARG A 111 1.35 -1.13 -6.34
C ARG A 111 2.75 -1.73 -6.47
N SER A 112 3.66 -1.01 -7.11
CA SER A 112 5.03 -1.48 -7.32
C SER A 112 5.79 -1.61 -6.00
N SER A 113 5.62 -0.65 -5.09
CA SER A 113 6.21 -0.68 -3.75
C SER A 113 5.71 -1.87 -2.94
N VAL A 114 4.40 -2.12 -2.91
CA VAL A 114 3.80 -3.27 -2.20
C VAL A 114 4.24 -4.60 -2.82
N ASN A 115 4.19 -4.71 -4.15
CA ASN A 115 4.51 -5.97 -4.82
C ASN A 115 5.96 -6.40 -4.67
N ARG A 116 6.86 -5.43 -4.50
CA ARG A 116 8.30 -5.67 -4.40
C ARG A 116 8.84 -5.50 -2.97
N ALA A 117 7.95 -5.22 -2.01
CA ALA A 117 8.28 -4.92 -0.61
C ALA A 117 9.33 -3.79 -0.48
N TRP A 118 9.24 -2.78 -1.34
CA TRP A 118 10.12 -1.61 -1.31
C TRP A 118 9.53 -0.49 -0.49
N VAL A 119 10.39 0.41 -0.02
CA VAL A 119 9.98 1.58 0.77
C VAL A 119 9.24 2.57 -0.12
N LEU A 120 8.02 2.94 0.28
CA LEU A 120 7.24 3.99 -0.35
C LEU A 120 7.55 5.32 0.37
N GLY A 121 8.24 6.23 -0.30
CA GLY A 121 8.64 7.50 0.29
C GLY A 121 9.61 8.28 -0.58
N SER A 122 9.96 9.49 -0.14
CA SER A 122 10.92 10.34 -0.86
C SER A 122 12.32 9.70 -0.96
N LYS A 123 13.14 10.13 -1.94
CA LYS A 123 14.54 9.66 -2.07
C LYS A 123 15.34 9.83 -0.77
N ILE A 124 15.08 10.91 -0.02
CA ILE A 124 15.72 11.19 1.27
C ILE A 124 15.28 10.16 2.31
N PHE A 125 13.97 9.92 2.43
CA PHE A 125 13.42 8.93 3.34
C PHE A 125 13.94 7.52 3.05
N LYS A 126 13.97 7.13 1.77
CA LYS A 126 14.53 5.82 1.38
C LYS A 126 15.99 5.70 1.81
N LYS A 127 16.83 6.72 1.59
CA LYS A 127 18.24 6.72 2.06
C LYS A 127 18.34 6.60 3.58
N GLN A 128 17.47 7.28 4.32
CA GLN A 128 17.41 7.18 5.78
C GLN A 128 17.05 5.76 6.22
N VAL A 129 15.97 5.19 5.68
CA VAL A 129 15.55 3.82 5.99
C VAL A 129 16.64 2.81 5.62
N ALA A 130 17.35 2.99 4.51
CA ALA A 130 18.48 2.13 4.13
C ALA A 130 19.61 2.17 5.17
N LYS A 131 19.92 3.37 5.67
CA LYS A 131 20.96 3.58 6.69
C LYS A 131 20.57 2.95 8.02
N GLU A 132 19.32 3.08 8.44
CA GLU A 132 18.84 2.60 9.75
C GLU A 132 18.57 1.10 9.76
N THR A 133 18.03 0.54 8.68
CA THR A 133 17.63 -0.88 8.63
C THR A 133 18.72 -1.80 8.08
N GLY A 134 19.78 -1.25 7.48
CA GLY A 134 20.79 -2.02 6.73
C GLY A 134 20.21 -2.79 5.54
N ARG A 135 18.92 -2.60 5.23
CA ARG A 135 18.21 -3.30 4.17
C ARG A 135 18.18 -2.48 2.90
N ARG A 136 18.07 -3.21 1.81
CA ARG A 136 17.92 -2.64 0.49
C ARG A 136 16.50 -2.12 0.31
N VAL A 137 16.40 -0.82 0.07
CA VAL A 137 15.13 -0.06 0.02
C VAL A 137 14.66 0.24 -1.41
N GLU A 138 15.52 0.02 -2.41
CA GLU A 138 15.29 0.29 -3.82
C GLU A 138 15.78 -0.85 -4.73
N PRO A 139 15.20 -1.00 -5.94
CA PRO A 139 15.79 -1.83 -6.98
C PRO A 139 17.20 -1.36 -7.30
N THR A 140 18.06 -2.30 -7.66
CA THR A 140 19.23 -1.99 -8.47
C THR A 140 18.69 -1.93 -9.89
N GLN A 141 19.34 -1.16 -10.76
CA GLN A 141 19.24 -1.46 -12.19
C GLN A 141 19.52 -2.97 -12.36
N ARG A 142 18.53 -3.71 -12.84
CA ARG A 142 18.70 -5.14 -13.12
C ARG A 142 19.43 -5.24 -14.45
N GLY A 143 20.68 -5.71 -14.41
CA GLY A 143 21.45 -6.22 -15.54
C GLY A 143 21.79 -5.17 -16.59
N GLY A 144 23.07 -4.82 -16.70
CA GLY A 144 23.59 -4.22 -17.93
C GLY A 144 23.15 -5.08 -19.12
N ASP A 145 22.71 -4.42 -20.18
CA ASP A 145 22.26 -5.07 -21.39
C ASP A 145 23.38 -5.97 -21.91
N ARG A 146 23.30 -7.28 -21.64
CA ARG A 146 24.30 -8.26 -22.10
C ARG A 146 24.35 -8.35 -23.63
N LYS A 147 23.45 -7.64 -24.33
CA LYS A 147 23.42 -7.50 -25.79
C LYS A 147 23.91 -6.13 -26.28
N SER A 148 24.18 -5.15 -25.41
CA SER A 148 24.70 -3.85 -25.83
C SER A 148 26.11 -4.01 -26.41
N GLU A 149 26.45 -3.20 -27.41
CA GLU A 149 27.79 -3.18 -28.01
C GLU A 149 28.87 -2.93 -26.96
N SER A 150 28.57 -2.11 -25.95
CA SER A 150 29.46 -1.85 -24.81
C SER A 150 29.82 -3.10 -24.00
N PHE A 151 28.92 -4.09 -23.89
CA PHE A 151 29.19 -5.35 -23.19
C PHE A 151 29.95 -6.35 -24.08
N LYS A 152 29.68 -6.38 -25.38
CA LYS A 152 30.40 -7.23 -26.35
C LYS A 152 31.86 -6.81 -26.51
N ASN A 153 32.13 -5.51 -26.57
CA ASN A 153 33.48 -4.97 -26.73
C ASN A 153 34.38 -5.24 -25.51
N HIS A 154 33.81 -5.35 -24.31
CA HIS A 154 34.57 -5.63 -23.08
C HIS A 154 35.00 -7.11 -22.97
N ASN A 155 34.32 -8.02 -23.67
CA ASN A 155 34.56 -9.47 -23.62
C ASN A 155 35.42 -10.01 -24.78
N GLN A 156 35.96 -9.14 -25.64
CA GLN A 156 36.83 -9.50 -26.77
C GLN A 156 38.32 -9.17 -26.53
N LEU A 157 38.68 -8.65 -25.36
CA LEU A 157 40.06 -8.26 -25.01
C LEU A 157 40.76 -9.23 -24.04
N HIS A 158 40.27 -10.46 -23.92
CA HIS A 158 40.90 -11.54 -23.16
C HIS A 158 41.12 -12.78 -24.01
#